data_AF-A0ABD2EZ58-F1
#
_entry.id   AF-A0ABD2EZ58-F1
#
_cell.length_a   1.000
_cell.length_b   1.000
_cell.length_c   1.000
_cell.angle_alpha   90.00
_cell.angle_beta   90.00
_cell.angle_gamma   90.00
#
_symmetry.space_group_name_H-M   'P 1'
#
loop_
_entity.id
_entity.type
_entity.pdbx_description
1 polymer ?
#
loop_
_entity_poly.entity_id
_entity_poly.type
_entity_poly.pdbx_seq_one_letter_code
_entity_poly.pdbx_strand_id
1 'polypeptide(L)'
;MEQMLGAFQSDLSSISSEIRTLQEQSGAMNIRLRNRQAVRGKLGELVDGLVVPSALVTAILEAPVTEPRFLEQLQELDAKAAAVREQEARGTAACADVRGVLDRLRVKAVTKIREFILQKIYSFRKPMTNYQIPQTALLKYRFFYQFLLGNERATAKEIRDEYVETLSKIYLSYYRSYLGRLMKVQYEEVAEKDDLMGVEDTAKKGFFSKPSLRSRNTIFTLGTRGSVISPTELEAPILVPHTAQRGEQRYPFEALFRSQHYALLDNSCREYLFICEFFVVSGPAAHDLFHAVMGRTLSMTLKHLESYLADCYDAIAVFLCIHIVLRFRNIAAKRDVPALDRYWEQVLALLWPRFELILEMNVQSVRSTDPQRLGGLDTRPHYITRRYAEFSSALVSINQTIPNERTMQLLGQLQVEVENFVLRVAAEFSSRKEQLVFLINNYDMMLGVLMERAADDSKEVESFQQLLNARTQEFIEELLSPPFGGLVAFVKEAEALIERGQAERLRGEEARVTQLIRGFGSSWKSSVESLSQDVMRSFTNFRNGTSIIQGALTQLIQLYHRFHRVLSQPQLRALPARAELINIHHLMVELKKHKPNF
;
A
#
# COMPACT_ATOMS: atom_id res chain seq x y z
N MET A 1 -81.81 56.88 -63.35
CA MET A 1 -81.28 56.20 -62.14
C MET A 1 -80.43 54.99 -62.54
N GLU A 2 -80.86 54.16 -63.49
CA GLU A 2 -80.08 53.00 -64.01
C GLU A 2 -78.73 53.35 -64.66
N GLN A 3 -78.63 54.42 -65.47
CA GLN A 3 -77.34 54.83 -66.06
C GLN A 3 -76.29 55.25 -65.01
N MET A 4 -76.72 55.91 -63.93
CA MET A 4 -75.84 56.34 -62.85
C MET A 4 -75.37 55.16 -62.00
N LEU A 5 -76.26 54.19 -61.72
CA LEU A 5 -75.93 52.94 -61.03
C LEU A 5 -75.04 52.03 -61.87
N GLY A 6 -75.26 51.97 -63.19
CA GLY A 6 -74.42 51.22 -64.13
C GLY A 6 -73.00 51.80 -64.28
N ALA A 7 -72.87 53.13 -64.29
CA ALA A 7 -71.57 53.80 -64.25
C ALA A 7 -70.84 53.53 -62.92
N PHE A 8 -71.54 53.62 -61.79
CA PHE A 8 -70.96 53.33 -60.46
C PHE A 8 -70.52 51.86 -60.32
N GLN A 9 -71.28 50.92 -60.89
CA GLN A 9 -70.92 49.49 -60.92
C GLN A 9 -69.71 49.23 -61.83
N SER A 10 -69.63 49.90 -62.97
CA SER A 10 -68.47 49.86 -63.87
C SER A 10 -67.22 50.40 -63.16
N ASP A 11 -67.32 51.54 -62.49
CA ASP A 11 -66.22 52.16 -61.77
C ASP A 11 -65.75 51.31 -60.58
N LEU A 12 -66.68 50.72 -59.82
CA LEU A 12 -66.35 49.76 -58.75
C LEU A 12 -65.70 48.48 -59.30
N SER A 13 -66.16 47.97 -60.44
CA SER A 13 -65.53 46.82 -61.09
C SER A 13 -64.13 47.16 -61.60
N SER A 14 -63.94 48.36 -62.16
CA SER A 14 -62.63 48.87 -62.61
C SER A 14 -61.68 49.02 -61.44
N ILE A 15 -62.09 49.73 -60.38
CA ILE A 15 -61.30 49.91 -59.15
C ILE A 15 -61.00 48.55 -58.50
N SER A 16 -61.98 47.64 -58.44
CA SER A 16 -61.74 46.30 -57.88
C SER A 16 -60.77 45.49 -58.73
N SER A 17 -60.75 45.68 -60.05
CA SER A 17 -59.76 45.06 -60.95
C SER A 17 -58.38 45.69 -60.82
N GLU A 18 -58.30 47.02 -60.61
CA GLU A 18 -57.06 47.74 -60.34
C GLU A 18 -56.48 47.37 -58.98
N ILE A 19 -57.31 47.26 -57.95
CA ILE A 19 -56.88 46.78 -56.62
C ILE A 19 -56.39 45.34 -56.73
N ARG A 20 -57.10 44.47 -57.45
CA ARG A 20 -56.68 43.08 -57.65
C ARG A 20 -55.35 42.99 -58.42
N THR A 21 -55.17 43.78 -59.47
CA THR A 21 -53.90 43.81 -60.23
C THR A 21 -52.76 44.39 -59.40
N LEU A 22 -52.98 45.44 -58.60
CA LEU A 22 -52.00 45.97 -57.64
C LEU A 22 -51.64 44.94 -56.56
N GLN A 23 -52.62 44.17 -56.07
CA GLN A 23 -52.40 43.13 -55.07
C GLN A 23 -51.62 41.94 -55.65
N GLU A 24 -51.91 41.54 -56.89
CA GLU A 24 -51.14 40.54 -57.64
C GLU A 24 -49.71 41.03 -57.93
N GLN A 25 -49.53 42.30 -58.33
CA GLN A 25 -48.21 42.91 -58.54
C GLN A 25 -47.40 43.03 -57.26
N SER A 26 -48.03 43.44 -56.14
CA SER A 26 -47.40 43.51 -54.82
C SER A 26 -46.96 42.12 -54.35
N GLY A 27 -47.81 41.10 -54.51
CA GLY A 27 -47.47 39.70 -54.24
C GLY A 27 -46.28 39.21 -55.06
N ALA A 28 -46.29 39.47 -56.37
CA ALA A 28 -45.20 39.12 -57.27
C ALA A 28 -43.89 39.84 -56.91
N MET A 29 -43.95 41.12 -56.53
CA MET A 29 -42.80 41.91 -56.10
C MET A 29 -42.21 41.39 -54.78
N ASN A 30 -43.07 41.01 -53.84
CA ASN A 30 -42.65 40.45 -52.55
C ASN A 30 -41.97 39.08 -52.73
N ILE A 31 -42.48 38.22 -53.61
CA ILE A 31 -41.83 36.95 -53.99
C ILE A 31 -40.44 37.22 -54.61
N ARG A 32 -40.34 38.19 -55.54
CA ARG A 32 -39.05 38.58 -56.13
C ARG A 32 -38.05 39.10 -55.09
N LEU A 33 -38.52 39.92 -54.14
CA LEU A 33 -37.68 40.44 -53.07
C LEU A 33 -37.15 39.31 -52.18
N ARG A 34 -38.03 38.40 -51.76
CA ARG A 34 -37.68 37.24 -50.93
C ARG A 34 -36.68 36.32 -51.64
N ASN A 35 -36.89 36.05 -52.93
CA ASN A 35 -35.96 35.25 -53.73
C ASN A 35 -34.59 35.93 -53.84
N ARG A 36 -34.54 37.25 -54.08
CA ARG A 36 -33.27 38.01 -54.13
C ARG A 36 -32.54 38.01 -52.80
N GLN A 37 -33.24 38.16 -51.68
CA GLN A 37 -32.64 38.10 -50.34
C GLN A 37 -32.07 36.70 -50.05
N ALA A 38 -32.80 35.64 -50.39
CA ALA A 38 -32.33 34.26 -50.22
C ALA A 38 -31.08 33.97 -51.07
N VAL A 39 -31.06 34.40 -52.33
CA VAL A 39 -29.89 34.25 -53.21
C VAL A 39 -28.71 35.08 -52.71
N ARG A 40 -28.94 36.33 -52.27
CA ARG A 40 -27.90 37.19 -51.69
C ARG A 40 -27.26 36.55 -50.45
N GLY A 41 -28.05 35.93 -49.58
CA GLY A 41 -27.53 35.22 -48.41
C GLY A 41 -26.57 34.10 -48.80
N LYS A 42 -27.01 33.21 -49.70
CA LYS A 42 -26.18 32.09 -50.19
C LYS A 42 -24.92 32.54 -50.94
N LEU A 43 -25.02 33.60 -51.76
CA LEU A 43 -23.86 34.16 -52.46
C LEU A 43 -22.91 34.86 -51.49
N GLY A 44 -23.43 35.55 -50.47
CA GLY A 44 -22.61 36.16 -49.42
C GLY A 44 -21.79 35.11 -48.67
N GLU A 45 -22.44 34.03 -48.22
CA GLU A 45 -21.77 32.90 -47.55
C GLU A 45 -20.66 32.28 -48.43
N LEU A 46 -20.93 32.12 -49.74
CA LEU A 46 -19.93 31.59 -50.68
C LEU A 46 -18.74 32.54 -50.85
N VAL A 47 -19.00 33.84 -51.02
CA VAL A 47 -17.96 34.86 -51.18
C VAL A 47 -17.12 35.00 -49.92
N ASP A 48 -17.75 35.07 -48.75
CA ASP A 48 -17.04 35.18 -47.47
C ASP A 48 -16.15 33.95 -47.21
N GLY A 49 -16.58 32.77 -47.64
CA GLY A 49 -15.78 31.54 -47.59
C GLY A 49 -14.57 31.53 -48.54
N LEU A 50 -14.68 32.17 -49.72
CA LEU A 50 -13.62 32.16 -50.74
C LEU A 50 -12.68 33.37 -50.68
N VAL A 51 -13.13 34.52 -50.19
CA VAL A 51 -12.31 35.74 -50.12
C VAL A 51 -11.15 35.52 -49.16
N VAL A 52 -9.93 35.90 -49.56
CA VAL A 52 -8.76 35.92 -48.69
C VAL A 52 -8.49 37.36 -48.28
N PRO A 53 -8.73 37.76 -47.01
CA PRO A 53 -8.51 39.13 -46.57
C PRO A 53 -7.03 39.52 -46.62
N SER A 54 -6.75 40.79 -46.93
CA SER A 54 -5.37 41.29 -46.88
C SER A 54 -4.77 41.20 -45.47
N ALA A 55 -5.59 41.35 -44.43
CA ALA A 55 -5.17 41.22 -43.04
C ALA A 55 -4.62 39.82 -42.72
N LEU A 56 -5.21 38.78 -43.32
CA LEU A 56 -4.78 37.37 -43.22
C LEU A 56 -3.41 37.18 -43.88
N VAL A 57 -3.25 37.69 -45.09
CA VAL A 57 -1.99 37.62 -45.85
C VAL A 57 -0.87 38.30 -45.06
N THR A 58 -1.08 39.54 -44.63
CA THR A 58 -0.09 40.32 -43.88
C THR A 58 0.27 39.65 -42.56
N ALA A 59 -0.73 39.18 -41.80
CA ALA A 59 -0.48 38.53 -40.51
C ALA A 59 0.35 37.24 -40.65
N ILE A 60 0.01 36.36 -41.60
CA ILE A 60 0.74 35.10 -41.78
C ILE A 60 2.19 35.36 -42.24
N LEU A 61 2.39 36.34 -43.12
CA LEU A 61 3.73 36.70 -43.62
C LEU A 61 4.59 37.35 -42.54
N GLU A 62 4.07 38.39 -41.89
CA GLU A 62 4.87 39.35 -41.11
C GLU A 62 4.76 39.17 -39.60
N ALA A 63 3.58 38.79 -39.08
CA ALA A 63 3.38 38.75 -37.62
C ALA A 63 4.21 37.62 -36.98
N PRO A 64 4.90 37.86 -35.86
CA PRO A 64 5.52 36.82 -35.07
C PRO A 64 4.52 35.75 -34.63
N VAL A 65 4.92 34.48 -34.65
CA VAL A 65 4.09 33.34 -34.23
C VAL A 65 3.65 33.38 -32.77
N THR A 66 4.33 34.17 -31.93
CA THR A 66 3.98 34.35 -30.52
C THR A 66 2.84 35.34 -30.29
N GLU A 67 2.47 36.13 -31.30
CA GLU A 67 1.41 37.13 -31.17
C GLU A 67 0.02 36.48 -31.31
N PRO A 68 -0.98 36.90 -30.51
CA PRO A 68 -2.35 36.39 -30.62
C PRO A 68 -2.95 36.55 -32.02
N ARG A 69 -2.64 37.67 -32.68
CA ARG A 69 -3.08 37.96 -34.05
C ARG A 69 -2.65 36.88 -35.04
N PHE A 70 -1.46 36.29 -34.88
CA PHE A 70 -1.03 35.20 -35.76
C PHE A 70 -1.90 33.96 -35.58
N LEU A 71 -2.24 33.60 -34.33
CA LEU A 71 -3.09 32.45 -34.04
C LEU A 71 -4.51 32.62 -34.57
N GLU A 72 -5.12 33.79 -34.37
CA GLU A 72 -6.46 34.11 -34.88
C GLU A 72 -6.51 34.00 -36.40
N GLN A 73 -5.52 34.56 -37.08
CA GLN A 73 -5.45 34.53 -38.54
C GLN A 73 -5.06 33.14 -39.06
N LEU A 74 -4.32 32.33 -38.29
CA LEU A 74 -4.07 30.93 -38.63
C LEU A 74 -5.36 30.08 -38.58
N GLN A 75 -6.23 30.33 -37.61
CA GLN A 75 -7.55 29.68 -37.53
C GLN A 75 -8.42 30.08 -38.72
N GLU A 76 -8.39 31.36 -39.11
CA GLU A 76 -9.08 31.84 -40.30
C GLU A 76 -8.53 31.21 -41.59
N LEU A 77 -7.20 31.05 -41.70
CA LEU A 77 -6.56 30.37 -42.82
C LEU A 77 -7.04 28.91 -42.93
N ASP A 78 -7.10 28.19 -41.81
CA ASP A 78 -7.54 26.79 -41.79
C ASP A 78 -9.02 26.65 -42.17
N ALA A 79 -9.88 27.53 -41.65
CA ALA A 79 -11.30 27.58 -41.99
C ALA A 79 -11.52 27.89 -43.49
N LYS A 80 -10.81 28.87 -44.04
CA LYS A 80 -10.90 29.21 -45.47
C LYS A 80 -10.36 28.08 -46.34
N ALA A 81 -9.24 27.45 -45.97
CA ALA A 81 -8.72 26.29 -46.68
C ALA A 81 -9.71 25.12 -46.69
N ALA A 82 -10.41 24.87 -45.57
CA ALA A 82 -11.48 23.86 -45.51
C ALA A 82 -12.67 24.23 -46.40
N ALA A 83 -13.15 25.48 -46.34
CA ALA A 83 -14.25 25.95 -47.18
C ALA A 83 -13.93 25.85 -48.67
N VAL A 84 -12.72 26.24 -49.10
CA VAL A 84 -12.30 26.11 -50.50
C VAL A 84 -12.24 24.64 -50.94
N ARG A 85 -11.72 23.73 -50.10
CA ARG A 85 -11.72 22.29 -50.39
C ARG A 85 -13.14 21.74 -50.56
N GLU A 86 -14.08 22.18 -49.73
CA GLU A 86 -15.49 21.77 -49.84
C GLU A 86 -16.16 22.30 -51.11
N GLN A 87 -15.98 23.58 -51.43
CA GLN A 87 -16.57 24.20 -52.62
C GLN A 87 -15.92 23.69 -53.92
N GLU A 88 -14.65 23.32 -53.87
CA GLU A 88 -13.96 22.64 -54.97
C GLU A 88 -14.59 21.28 -55.25
N ALA A 89 -14.88 20.49 -54.20
CA ALA A 89 -15.57 19.21 -54.36
C ALA A 89 -16.97 19.35 -54.97
N ARG A 90 -17.60 20.52 -54.80
CA ARG A 90 -18.89 20.89 -55.42
C ARG A 90 -18.75 21.45 -56.84
N GLY A 91 -17.53 21.55 -57.38
CA GLY A 91 -17.27 22.00 -58.76
C GLY A 91 -17.23 23.53 -58.95
N THR A 92 -17.01 24.31 -57.89
CA THR A 92 -17.01 25.77 -57.98
C THR A 92 -15.73 26.31 -58.63
N ALA A 93 -15.85 26.92 -59.82
CA ALA A 93 -14.71 27.41 -60.61
C ALA A 93 -13.85 28.48 -59.88
N ALA A 94 -14.48 29.36 -59.09
CA ALA A 94 -13.79 30.43 -58.35
C ALA A 94 -12.76 29.92 -57.31
N CYS A 95 -12.81 28.63 -56.96
CA CYS A 95 -11.79 28.02 -56.09
C CYS A 95 -10.40 27.99 -56.76
N ALA A 96 -10.32 27.94 -58.09
CA ALA A 96 -9.05 27.93 -58.82
C ALA A 96 -8.26 29.24 -58.62
N ASP A 97 -8.96 30.37 -58.53
CA ASP A 97 -8.36 31.70 -58.41
C ASP A 97 -7.69 31.90 -57.04
N VAL A 98 -8.25 31.29 -56.00
CA VAL A 98 -7.81 31.49 -54.61
C VAL A 98 -6.81 30.44 -54.14
N ARG A 99 -6.85 29.24 -54.72
CA ARG A 99 -6.05 28.08 -54.31
C ARG A 99 -4.56 28.38 -54.21
N GLY A 100 -3.98 28.99 -55.25
CA GLY A 100 -2.56 29.29 -55.27
C GLY A 100 -2.11 30.24 -54.16
N VAL A 101 -2.97 31.17 -53.73
CA VAL A 101 -2.69 32.08 -52.62
C VAL A 101 -2.75 31.33 -51.29
N LEU A 102 -3.81 30.55 -51.07
CA LEU A 102 -3.98 29.76 -49.84
C LEU A 102 -2.86 28.74 -49.66
N ASP A 103 -2.42 28.06 -50.73
CA ASP A 103 -1.31 27.11 -50.67
C ASP A 103 0.01 27.78 -50.27
N ARG A 104 0.29 28.98 -50.80
CA ARG A 104 1.49 29.75 -50.45
C ARG A 104 1.44 30.24 -48.99
N LEU A 105 0.27 30.71 -48.53
CA LEU A 105 0.06 31.10 -47.14
C LEU A 105 0.23 29.90 -46.20
N ARG A 106 -0.33 28.74 -46.56
CA ARG A 106 -0.17 27.48 -45.83
C ARG A 106 1.30 27.11 -45.71
N VAL A 107 2.06 27.08 -46.81
CA VAL A 107 3.50 26.75 -46.77
C VAL A 107 4.27 27.70 -45.84
N LYS A 108 3.99 29.00 -45.92
CA LYS A 108 4.62 29.99 -45.04
C LYS A 108 4.27 29.77 -43.56
N ALA A 109 2.98 29.55 -43.27
CA ALA A 109 2.50 29.27 -41.91
C ALA A 109 3.16 28.01 -41.34
N VAL A 110 3.17 26.91 -42.12
CA VAL A 110 3.83 25.64 -41.76
C VAL A 110 5.30 25.86 -41.43
N THR A 111 6.04 26.62 -42.25
CA THR A 111 7.47 26.88 -42.02
C THR A 111 7.70 27.65 -40.70
N LYS A 112 6.94 28.73 -40.46
CA LYS A 112 7.06 29.53 -39.24
C LYS A 112 6.70 28.74 -37.98
N ILE A 113 5.62 27.97 -38.04
CA ILE A 113 5.17 27.12 -36.94
C ILE A 113 6.20 26.03 -36.63
N ARG A 114 6.71 25.36 -37.67
CA ARG A 114 7.74 24.31 -37.54
C ARG A 114 8.98 24.85 -36.82
N GLU A 115 9.51 25.97 -37.30
CA GLU A 115 10.70 26.60 -36.71
C GLU A 115 10.48 26.90 -35.22
N PHE A 116 9.32 27.49 -34.89
CA PHE A 116 8.97 27.82 -33.52
C PHE A 116 8.85 26.61 -32.59
N ILE A 117 8.09 25.58 -32.99
CA ILE A 117 7.90 24.40 -32.14
C ILE A 117 9.22 23.66 -31.96
N LEU A 118 10.01 23.47 -33.02
CA LEU A 118 11.33 22.83 -32.91
C LEU A 118 12.26 23.63 -31.99
N GLN A 119 12.27 24.95 -32.09
CA GLN A 119 13.06 25.81 -31.20
C GLN A 119 12.65 25.65 -29.73
N LYS A 120 11.34 25.49 -29.46
CA LYS A 120 10.83 25.18 -28.12
C LYS A 120 11.25 23.77 -27.67
N ILE A 121 11.19 22.76 -28.52
CA ILE A 121 11.67 21.40 -28.22
C ILE A 121 13.17 21.40 -27.90
N TYR A 122 13.99 22.13 -28.66
CA TYR A 122 15.42 22.25 -28.39
C TYR A 122 15.73 22.95 -27.05
N SER A 123 14.84 23.81 -26.57
CA SER A 123 15.02 24.47 -25.27
C SER A 123 15.03 23.49 -24.08
N PHE A 124 14.41 22.31 -24.21
CA PHE A 124 14.44 21.26 -23.19
C PHE A 124 15.85 20.71 -22.95
N ARG A 125 16.76 20.83 -23.92
CA ARG A 125 18.14 20.33 -23.82
C ARG A 125 19.00 21.17 -22.86
N LYS A 126 18.52 22.32 -22.41
CA LYS A 126 19.25 23.17 -21.47
C LYS A 126 19.38 22.47 -20.10
N PRO A 127 20.57 22.44 -19.49
CA PRO A 127 20.77 21.83 -18.17
C PRO A 127 19.83 22.42 -17.11
N MET A 128 19.39 21.58 -16.17
CA MET A 128 18.50 21.97 -15.06
C MET A 128 17.14 22.59 -15.45
N THR A 129 16.72 22.42 -16.70
CA THR A 129 15.38 22.87 -17.12
C THR A 129 14.32 22.04 -16.41
N ASN A 130 13.39 22.69 -15.72
CA ASN A 130 12.15 22.05 -15.30
C ASN A 130 11.29 21.83 -16.55
N TYR A 131 11.23 20.60 -17.03
CA TYR A 131 10.57 20.19 -18.28
C TYR A 131 9.08 20.54 -18.32
N GLN A 132 8.45 20.75 -17.15
CA GLN A 132 7.06 21.18 -17.05
C GLN A 132 6.83 22.60 -17.57
N ILE A 133 7.81 23.49 -17.38
CA ILE A 133 7.66 24.91 -17.77
C ILE A 133 7.57 25.02 -19.30
N PRO A 134 8.50 24.44 -20.10
CA PRO A 134 8.37 24.44 -21.55
C PRO A 134 7.15 23.66 -22.06
N GLN A 135 6.75 22.55 -21.42
CA GLN A 135 5.51 21.82 -21.78
C GLN A 135 4.26 22.68 -21.62
N THR A 136 4.12 23.35 -20.47
CA THR A 136 3.01 24.27 -20.20
C THR A 136 2.99 25.43 -21.21
N ALA A 137 4.17 25.91 -21.60
CA ALA A 137 4.28 26.94 -22.64
C ALA A 137 3.85 26.41 -24.02
N LEU A 138 4.19 25.17 -24.38
CA LEU A 138 3.78 24.53 -25.64
C LEU A 138 2.26 24.31 -25.71
N LEU A 139 1.60 23.97 -24.61
CA LEU A 139 0.14 23.76 -24.57
C LEU A 139 -0.65 25.00 -25.02
N LYS A 140 -0.15 26.21 -24.75
CA LYS A 140 -0.74 27.47 -25.23
C LYS A 140 -0.81 27.55 -26.76
N TYR A 141 0.06 26.81 -27.44
CA TYR A 141 0.18 26.76 -28.90
C TYR A 141 -0.31 25.41 -29.47
N ARG A 142 -1.17 24.66 -28.76
CA ARG A 142 -1.68 23.35 -29.22
C ARG A 142 -2.28 23.39 -30.63
N PHE A 143 -2.96 24.48 -30.99
CA PHE A 143 -3.59 24.64 -32.30
C PHE A 143 -2.56 24.60 -33.44
N PHE A 144 -1.31 24.98 -33.18
CA PHE A 144 -0.25 24.90 -34.18
C PHE A 144 0.02 23.47 -34.60
N TYR A 145 0.06 22.52 -33.65
CA TYR A 145 0.22 21.11 -33.98
C TYR A 145 -1.00 20.56 -34.72
N GLN A 146 -2.22 20.93 -34.28
CA GLN A 146 -3.46 20.57 -34.96
C GLN A 146 -3.50 21.07 -36.42
N PHE A 147 -3.09 22.31 -36.65
CA PHE A 147 -2.98 22.91 -37.98
C PHE A 147 -2.01 22.12 -38.87
N LEU A 148 -0.83 21.75 -38.34
CA LEU A 148 0.14 20.93 -39.07
C LEU A 148 -0.42 19.54 -39.39
N LEU A 149 -1.12 18.90 -38.46
CA LEU A 149 -1.69 17.57 -38.67
C LEU A 149 -2.73 17.54 -39.80
N GLY A 150 -3.53 18.62 -39.91
CA GLY A 150 -4.52 18.79 -40.97
C GLY A 150 -3.95 19.19 -42.33
N ASN A 151 -2.82 19.91 -42.35
CA ASN A 151 -2.32 20.57 -43.57
C ASN A 151 -0.97 20.02 -44.09
N GLU A 152 -0.07 19.55 -43.23
CA GLU A 152 1.25 19.02 -43.60
C GLU A 152 1.72 17.92 -42.63
N ARG A 153 1.28 16.68 -42.88
CA ARG A 153 1.52 15.53 -41.98
C ARG A 153 2.99 15.18 -41.81
N ALA A 154 3.83 15.42 -42.82
CA ALA A 154 5.26 15.15 -42.75
C ALA A 154 5.94 16.00 -41.67
N THR A 155 5.61 17.30 -41.63
CA THR A 155 6.11 18.22 -40.60
C THR A 155 5.56 17.91 -39.21
N ALA A 156 4.27 17.54 -39.10
CA ALA A 156 3.70 17.12 -37.83
C ALA A 156 4.40 15.86 -37.26
N LYS A 157 4.74 14.91 -38.13
CA LYS A 157 5.51 13.71 -37.77
C LYS A 157 6.92 14.08 -37.31
N GLU A 158 7.62 14.92 -38.05
CA GLU A 158 8.97 15.40 -37.70
C GLU A 158 9.01 16.00 -36.28
N ILE A 159 8.10 16.94 -35.98
CA ILE A 159 8.02 17.59 -34.67
C ILE A 159 7.77 16.57 -33.56
N ARG A 160 6.87 15.62 -33.79
CA ARG A 160 6.57 14.56 -32.82
C ARG A 160 7.77 13.67 -32.59
N ASP A 161 8.43 13.23 -33.65
CA ASP A 161 9.58 12.33 -33.57
C ASP A 161 10.77 13.05 -32.86
N GLU A 162 10.99 14.34 -33.14
CA GLU A 162 12.03 15.15 -32.46
C GLU A 162 11.72 15.39 -30.98
N TYR A 163 10.45 15.60 -30.63
CA TYR A 163 10.00 15.68 -29.23
C TYR A 163 10.29 14.38 -28.49
N VAL A 164 9.87 13.24 -29.07
CA VAL A 164 10.07 11.91 -28.50
C VAL A 164 11.55 11.63 -28.26
N GLU A 165 12.39 11.85 -29.27
CA GLU A 165 13.81 11.59 -29.17
C GLU A 165 14.49 12.47 -28.10
N THR A 166 14.10 13.74 -28.03
CA THR A 166 14.65 14.69 -27.05
C THR A 166 14.24 14.33 -25.61
N LEU A 167 12.94 14.14 -25.36
CA LEU A 167 12.43 13.87 -24.02
C LEU A 167 12.83 12.47 -23.53
N SER A 168 12.83 11.45 -24.40
CA SER A 168 13.27 10.10 -24.04
C SER A 168 14.71 10.09 -23.51
N LYS A 169 15.62 10.81 -24.19
CA LYS A 169 17.02 10.97 -23.74
C LYS A 169 17.15 11.71 -22.42
N ILE A 170 16.38 12.79 -22.25
CA ILE A 170 16.41 13.61 -21.02
C ILE A 170 15.93 12.80 -19.83
N TYR A 171 14.76 12.15 -19.93
CA TYR A 171 14.23 11.33 -18.84
C TYR A 171 15.19 10.19 -18.50
N LEU A 172 15.69 9.45 -19.49
CA LEU A 172 16.61 8.35 -19.25
C LEU A 172 17.88 8.82 -18.51
N SER A 173 18.47 9.93 -18.94
CA SER A 173 19.66 10.51 -18.30
C SER A 173 19.37 10.97 -16.86
N TYR A 174 18.24 11.67 -16.66
CA TYR A 174 17.81 12.14 -15.35
C TYR A 174 17.62 10.97 -14.37
N TYR A 175 16.81 9.97 -14.72
CA TYR A 175 16.50 8.85 -13.83
C TYR A 175 17.72 7.97 -13.58
N ARG A 176 18.58 7.75 -14.58
CA ARG A 176 19.84 7.01 -14.39
C ARG A 176 20.74 7.71 -13.36
N SER A 177 20.91 9.02 -13.49
CA SER A 177 21.72 9.82 -12.56
C SER A 177 21.09 9.88 -11.17
N TYR A 178 19.77 10.10 -11.11
CA TYR A 178 19.03 10.17 -9.85
C TYR A 178 19.11 8.86 -9.08
N LEU A 179 18.82 7.74 -9.73
CA LEU A 179 18.92 6.40 -9.17
C LEU A 179 20.33 6.08 -8.69
N GLY A 180 21.35 6.33 -9.52
CA GLY A 180 22.74 6.10 -9.14
C GLY A 180 23.20 6.94 -7.93
N ARG A 181 22.57 8.10 -7.68
CA ARG A 181 22.83 8.91 -6.48
C ARG A 181 22.01 8.46 -5.28
N LEU A 182 20.76 8.02 -5.48
CA LEU A 182 19.93 7.46 -4.41
C LEU A 182 20.58 6.22 -3.80
N MET A 183 21.07 5.29 -4.62
CA MET A 183 21.72 4.08 -4.11
C MET A 183 22.97 4.38 -3.28
N LYS A 184 23.65 5.52 -3.53
CA LYS A 184 24.79 5.96 -2.72
C LYS A 184 24.41 6.43 -1.32
N VAL A 185 23.13 6.70 -1.04
CA VAL A 185 22.65 7.10 0.30
C VAL A 185 21.84 5.98 0.97
N GLN A 186 21.86 4.77 0.42
CA GLN A 186 21.35 3.59 1.12
C GLN A 186 22.21 3.31 2.36
N TYR A 187 21.61 2.71 3.39
CA TYR A 187 22.38 2.07 4.46
C TYR A 187 23.37 1.04 3.90
N GLU A 188 24.56 0.99 4.48
CA GLU A 188 25.65 0.11 4.03
C GLU A 188 25.44 -1.34 4.45
N GLU A 189 24.86 -1.55 5.63
CA GLU A 189 24.49 -2.87 6.14
C GLU A 189 23.07 -3.21 5.69
N VAL A 190 22.92 -4.32 4.96
CA VAL A 190 21.66 -4.82 4.40
C VAL A 190 21.50 -6.28 4.83
N ALA A 191 20.27 -6.77 4.95
CA ALA A 191 20.01 -8.16 5.32
C ALA A 191 20.61 -9.13 4.29
N GLU A 192 21.39 -10.09 4.77
CA GLU A 192 22.04 -11.14 3.97
C GLU A 192 21.36 -12.51 4.17
N LYS A 193 21.79 -13.50 3.39
CA LYS A 193 21.31 -14.89 3.51
C LYS A 193 21.54 -15.48 4.90
N ASP A 194 22.56 -15.03 5.61
CA ASP A 194 22.93 -15.49 6.95
C ASP A 194 22.19 -14.76 8.08
N ASP A 195 21.22 -13.90 7.73
CA ASP A 195 20.37 -13.19 8.70
C ASP A 195 18.94 -13.74 8.78
N LEU A 196 18.70 -14.95 8.25
CA LEU A 196 17.40 -15.63 8.38
C LEU A 196 17.05 -15.92 9.84
N MET A 197 15.75 -16.04 10.10
CA MET A 197 15.19 -16.11 11.46
C MET A 197 15.82 -17.21 12.33
N GLY A 198 16.00 -18.41 11.78
CA GLY A 198 16.56 -19.58 12.48
C GLY A 198 18.09 -19.61 12.58
N VAL A 199 18.82 -18.63 12.03
CA VAL A 199 20.28 -18.58 12.13
C VAL A 199 20.71 -18.20 13.55
N GLU A 200 21.72 -18.90 14.07
CA GLU A 200 22.32 -18.67 15.38
C GLU A 200 22.69 -17.20 15.61
N ASP A 201 22.31 -16.66 16.77
CA ASP A 201 22.73 -15.33 17.21
C ASP A 201 24.15 -15.36 17.78
N THR A 202 25.06 -16.03 17.08
CA THR A 202 26.50 -15.92 17.34
C THR A 202 26.96 -14.58 16.77
N ALA A 203 26.56 -13.49 17.43
CA ALA A 203 27.22 -12.21 17.25
C ALA A 203 28.72 -12.47 17.42
N LYS A 204 29.48 -12.35 16.32
CA LYS A 204 30.94 -12.27 16.39
C LYS A 204 31.24 -11.12 17.36
N LYS A 205 31.56 -11.44 18.61
CA LYS A 205 31.94 -10.49 19.67
C LYS A 205 33.28 -9.86 19.29
N GLY A 206 33.28 -8.99 18.28
CA GLY A 206 34.36 -8.06 18.01
C GLY A 206 34.24 -6.91 19.00
N PHE A 207 35.12 -6.89 20.01
CA PHE A 207 35.35 -5.69 20.81
C PHE A 207 35.72 -4.54 19.84
N PHE A 208 35.07 -3.37 19.96
CA PHE A 208 35.30 -2.12 19.19
C PHE A 208 34.50 -1.84 17.91
N SER A 209 33.16 -1.93 17.90
CA SER A 209 32.36 -1.17 16.92
C SER A 209 31.19 -0.43 17.56
N LYS A 210 31.05 0.87 17.23
CA LYS A 210 29.86 1.70 17.50
C LYS A 210 28.57 1.01 17.01
N PRO A 211 27.38 1.34 17.55
CA PRO A 211 26.12 0.77 17.08
C PRO A 211 25.82 1.26 15.65
N SER A 212 26.19 0.46 14.66
CA SER A 212 25.62 0.49 13.30
C SER A 212 24.34 -0.37 13.29
N LEU A 213 23.68 -0.52 12.14
CA LEU A 213 22.59 -1.48 11.91
C LEU A 213 22.99 -2.96 12.14
N ARG A 214 24.12 -3.23 12.82
CA ARG A 214 24.54 -4.53 13.39
C ARG A 214 23.56 -5.17 14.36
N SER A 215 22.47 -4.50 14.73
CA SER A 215 21.40 -5.16 15.47
C SER A 215 20.59 -6.00 14.48
N ARG A 216 20.93 -7.28 14.29
CA ARG A 216 20.11 -8.26 13.55
C ARG A 216 18.61 -8.21 13.89
N ASN A 217 18.27 -7.73 15.09
CA ASN A 217 16.89 -7.48 15.50
C ASN A 217 16.15 -6.44 14.63
N THR A 218 16.83 -5.49 13.97
CA THR A 218 16.14 -4.47 13.16
C THR A 218 15.58 -5.02 11.84
N ILE A 219 16.11 -6.15 11.36
CA ILE A 219 15.69 -6.80 10.11
C ILE A 219 14.24 -7.29 10.21
N PHE A 220 13.86 -7.76 11.40
CA PHE A 220 12.54 -8.31 11.69
C PHE A 220 11.57 -7.28 12.27
N THR A 221 12.01 -6.03 12.48
CA THR A 221 11.17 -4.99 13.07
C THR A 221 10.72 -3.95 12.05
N LEU A 222 9.47 -3.50 12.17
CA LEU A 222 8.95 -2.40 11.37
C LEU A 222 9.53 -1.04 11.77
N GLY A 223 9.52 -0.72 13.06
CA GLY A 223 9.99 0.57 13.57
C GLY A 223 9.39 1.77 12.80
N THR A 224 10.23 2.76 12.49
CA THR A 224 9.83 3.95 11.71
C THR A 224 9.68 3.67 10.21
N ARG A 225 10.12 2.51 9.72
CA ARG A 225 10.09 2.15 8.29
C ARG A 225 8.67 2.12 7.74
N GLY A 226 7.71 1.70 8.56
CA GLY A 226 6.29 1.69 8.22
C GLY A 226 5.70 3.07 7.87
N SER A 227 6.35 4.17 8.29
CA SER A 227 5.90 5.52 7.94
C SER A 227 5.90 5.76 6.43
N VAL A 228 6.73 5.07 5.64
CA VAL A 228 6.87 5.28 4.19
C VAL A 228 5.57 5.05 3.39
N ILE A 229 4.64 4.25 3.93
CA ILE A 229 3.32 3.98 3.34
C ILE A 229 2.19 4.82 3.96
N SER A 230 2.51 5.68 4.93
CA SER A 230 1.54 6.62 5.51
C SER A 230 1.10 7.65 4.45
N PRO A 231 -0.14 8.16 4.50
CA PRO A 231 -0.61 9.15 3.54
C PRO A 231 0.29 10.40 3.44
N THR A 232 0.89 10.82 4.55
CA THR A 232 1.77 11.99 4.62
C THR A 232 3.10 11.74 3.93
N GLU A 233 3.75 10.61 4.21
CA GLU A 233 5.07 10.30 3.68
C GLU A 233 5.01 9.71 2.28
N LEU A 234 3.90 9.12 1.84
CA LEU A 234 3.77 8.48 0.52
C LEU A 234 3.84 9.49 -0.65
N GLU A 235 3.36 10.71 -0.45
CA GLU A 235 3.39 11.82 -1.44
C GLU A 235 4.34 12.96 -1.04
N ALA A 236 5.13 12.78 0.04
CA ALA A 236 6.12 13.77 0.48
C ALA A 236 7.18 14.07 -0.61
N PRO A 237 7.88 15.22 -0.56
CA PRO A 237 8.88 15.57 -1.55
C PRO A 237 9.94 14.48 -1.76
N ILE A 238 10.42 14.36 -3.00
CA ILE A 238 11.44 13.37 -3.34
C ILE A 238 12.75 13.69 -2.60
N LEU A 239 13.48 12.64 -2.23
CA LEU A 239 14.79 12.76 -1.60
C LEU A 239 15.75 13.49 -2.53
N VAL A 240 16.56 14.38 -1.95
CA VAL A 240 17.62 15.14 -2.64
C VAL A 240 18.97 14.52 -2.25
N PRO A 241 19.56 13.63 -3.08
CA PRO A 241 20.68 12.79 -2.67
C PRO A 241 21.92 13.59 -2.23
N HIS A 242 22.16 14.73 -2.87
CA HIS A 242 23.32 15.57 -2.54
C HIS A 242 23.19 16.25 -1.17
N THR A 243 21.99 16.64 -0.76
CA THR A 243 21.73 17.17 0.59
C THR A 243 21.91 16.06 1.63
N ALA A 244 21.36 14.87 1.35
CA ALA A 244 21.53 13.71 2.22
C ALA A 244 23.01 13.31 2.38
N GLN A 245 23.79 13.30 1.28
CA GLN A 245 25.23 13.01 1.32
C GLN A 245 26.01 14.02 2.18
N ARG A 246 25.70 15.31 2.07
CA ARG A 246 26.34 16.35 2.88
C ARG A 246 25.99 16.24 4.37
N GLY A 247 24.77 15.81 4.68
CA GLY A 247 24.31 15.57 6.05
C GLY A 247 24.63 14.18 6.58
N GLU A 248 25.40 13.36 5.85
CA GLU A 248 25.67 11.94 6.17
C GLU A 248 24.42 11.09 6.45
N GLN A 249 23.27 11.52 5.92
CA GLN A 249 22.00 10.85 6.14
C GLN A 249 21.86 9.64 5.21
N ARG A 250 21.52 8.50 5.80
CA ARG A 250 21.30 7.22 5.10
C ARG A 250 19.83 6.81 5.22
N TYR A 251 19.37 6.03 4.25
CA TYR A 251 17.98 5.61 4.15
C TYR A 251 17.85 4.11 3.90
N PRO A 252 16.75 3.48 4.36
CA PRO A 252 16.43 2.12 3.98
C PRO A 252 15.94 2.07 2.53
N PHE A 253 16.02 0.90 1.91
CA PHE A 253 15.74 0.75 0.48
C PHE A 253 14.33 1.19 0.10
N GLU A 254 13.32 0.85 0.90
CA GLU A 254 11.93 1.21 0.61
C GLU A 254 11.71 2.74 0.53
N ALA A 255 12.49 3.54 1.26
CA ALA A 255 12.42 5.00 1.17
C ALA A 255 13.02 5.52 -0.14
N LEU A 256 14.14 4.93 -0.59
CA LEU A 256 14.74 5.22 -1.89
C LEU A 256 13.80 4.81 -3.03
N PHE A 257 13.25 3.60 -2.93
CA PHE A 257 12.27 3.05 -3.87
C PHE A 257 11.05 3.96 -3.97
N ARG A 258 10.48 4.38 -2.83
CA ARG A 258 9.35 5.30 -2.75
C ARG A 258 9.65 6.63 -3.44
N SER A 259 10.80 7.24 -3.14
CA SER A 259 11.23 8.50 -3.73
C SER A 259 11.40 8.40 -5.25
N GLN A 260 12.06 7.35 -5.73
CA GLN A 260 12.26 7.10 -7.15
C GLN A 260 10.93 6.91 -7.90
N HIS A 261 10.06 6.03 -7.39
CA HIS A 261 8.81 5.70 -8.06
C HIS A 261 7.77 6.81 -7.93
N TYR A 262 7.84 7.64 -6.89
CA TYR A 262 7.01 8.85 -6.81
C TYR A 262 7.42 9.87 -7.87
N ALA A 263 8.72 10.12 -8.05
CA ALA A 263 9.22 10.97 -9.13
C ALA A 263 8.75 10.46 -10.50
N LEU A 264 8.84 9.13 -10.70
CA LEU A 264 8.41 8.46 -11.92
C LEU A 264 6.92 8.62 -12.17
N LEU A 265 6.08 8.29 -11.18
CA LEU A 265 4.63 8.45 -11.22
C LEU A 265 4.25 9.87 -11.62
N ASP A 266 4.81 10.86 -10.91
CA ASP A 266 4.43 12.26 -11.05
C ASP A 266 4.84 12.83 -12.43
N ASN A 267 6.05 12.51 -12.90
CA ASN A 267 6.51 12.92 -14.22
C ASN A 267 5.76 12.17 -15.35
N SER A 268 5.52 10.87 -15.20
CA SER A 268 4.75 10.10 -16.17
C SER A 268 3.30 10.56 -16.31
N CYS A 269 2.65 10.93 -15.20
CA CYS A 269 1.29 11.48 -15.26
C CYS A 269 1.25 12.78 -16.07
N ARG A 270 2.17 13.71 -15.78
CA ARG A 270 2.25 14.98 -16.52
C ARG A 270 2.60 14.76 -18.00
N GLU A 271 3.54 13.87 -18.28
CA GLU A 271 3.94 13.52 -19.65
C GLU A 271 2.77 12.94 -20.44
N TYR A 272 2.01 12.01 -19.86
CA TYR A 272 0.86 11.39 -20.52
C TYR A 272 -0.23 12.41 -20.84
N LEU A 273 -0.59 13.27 -19.89
CA LEU A 273 -1.59 14.31 -20.08
C LEU A 273 -1.14 15.33 -21.14
N PHE A 274 0.14 15.76 -21.10
CA PHE A 274 0.72 16.61 -22.13
C PHE A 274 0.64 15.96 -23.51
N ILE A 275 1.00 14.68 -23.60
CA ILE A 275 0.95 13.94 -24.87
C ILE A 275 -0.46 13.92 -25.44
N CYS A 276 -1.45 13.61 -24.60
CA CYS A 276 -2.85 13.56 -25.04
C CYS A 276 -3.32 14.93 -25.53
N GLU A 277 -3.00 16.00 -24.80
CA GLU A 277 -3.48 17.35 -25.09
C GLU A 277 -2.75 18.01 -26.28
N PHE A 278 -1.42 17.97 -26.31
CA PHE A 278 -0.62 18.66 -27.32
C PHE A 278 -0.62 17.92 -28.67
N PHE A 279 -0.47 16.59 -28.65
CA PHE A 279 -0.44 15.79 -29.88
C PHE A 279 -1.83 15.33 -30.33
N VAL A 280 -2.89 15.67 -29.59
CA VAL A 280 -4.29 15.37 -29.92
C VAL A 280 -4.49 13.87 -30.16
N VAL A 281 -3.93 13.05 -29.26
CA VAL A 281 -4.00 11.59 -29.29
C VAL A 281 -4.76 11.07 -28.07
N SER A 282 -5.43 9.93 -28.23
CA SER A 282 -6.15 9.26 -27.14
C SER A 282 -6.08 7.75 -27.29
N GLY A 283 -6.45 7.02 -26.24
CA GLY A 283 -6.49 5.55 -26.26
C GLY A 283 -5.14 4.93 -26.63
N PRO A 284 -5.09 3.91 -27.51
CA PRO A 284 -3.85 3.21 -27.85
C PRO A 284 -2.74 4.12 -28.40
N ALA A 285 -3.07 5.11 -29.23
CA ALA A 285 -2.08 6.01 -29.82
C ALA A 285 -1.37 6.87 -28.76
N ALA A 286 -2.08 7.28 -27.71
CA ALA A 286 -1.48 7.99 -26.59
C ALA A 286 -0.53 7.09 -25.79
N HIS A 287 -0.89 5.81 -25.61
CA HIS A 287 -0.03 4.83 -24.94
C HIS A 287 1.24 4.55 -25.73
N ASP A 288 1.15 4.37 -27.05
CA ASP A 288 2.30 4.14 -27.92
C ASP A 288 3.27 5.34 -27.87
N LEU A 289 2.74 6.55 -27.95
CA LEU A 289 3.56 7.77 -27.90
C LEU A 289 4.18 7.98 -26.51
N PHE A 290 3.44 7.74 -25.44
CA PHE A 290 3.98 7.73 -24.08
C PHE A 290 5.10 6.71 -23.91
N HIS A 291 4.91 5.48 -24.42
CA HIS A 291 5.91 4.45 -24.35
C HIS A 291 7.15 4.78 -25.19
N ALA A 292 6.99 5.46 -26.32
CA ALA A 292 8.12 5.97 -27.09
C ALA A 292 8.98 6.97 -26.30
N VAL A 293 8.35 7.81 -25.46
CA VAL A 293 9.04 8.76 -24.57
C VAL A 293 9.64 8.04 -23.35
N MET A 294 8.80 7.39 -22.54
CA MET A 294 9.14 6.89 -21.20
C MET A 294 9.65 5.44 -21.18
N GLY A 295 9.41 4.65 -22.23
CA GLY A 295 9.66 3.20 -22.23
C GLY A 295 11.09 2.82 -21.86
N ARG A 296 12.10 3.52 -22.41
CA ARG A 296 13.52 3.25 -22.07
C ARG A 296 13.82 3.48 -20.58
N THR A 297 13.20 4.49 -19.98
CA THR A 297 13.32 4.84 -18.56
C THR A 297 12.63 3.80 -17.67
N LEU A 298 11.41 3.38 -18.06
CA LEU A 298 10.66 2.33 -17.37
C LEU A 298 11.44 1.01 -17.39
N SER A 299 11.94 0.59 -18.55
CA SER A 299 12.75 -0.63 -18.69
C SER A 299 14.05 -0.58 -17.89
N MET A 300 14.74 0.57 -17.86
CA MET A 300 15.95 0.74 -17.04
C MET A 300 15.64 0.59 -15.55
N THR A 301 14.51 1.16 -15.11
CA THR A 301 14.07 1.08 -13.72
C THR A 301 13.70 -0.35 -13.32
N LEU A 302 12.97 -1.07 -14.19
CA LEU A 302 12.64 -2.49 -13.97
C LEU A 302 13.90 -3.36 -13.87
N LYS A 303 14.86 -3.19 -14.78
CA LYS A 303 16.12 -3.96 -14.75
C LYS A 303 16.93 -3.70 -13.48
N HIS A 304 16.94 -2.46 -13.00
CA HIS A 304 17.60 -2.15 -11.74
C HIS A 304 16.92 -2.84 -10.56
N LEU A 305 15.58 -2.80 -10.51
CA LEU A 305 14.82 -3.47 -9.47
C LEU A 305 15.06 -4.98 -9.48
N GLU A 306 15.02 -5.61 -10.65
CA GLU A 306 15.32 -7.04 -10.83
C GLU A 306 16.73 -7.37 -10.30
N SER A 307 17.74 -6.57 -10.67
CA SER A 307 19.11 -6.74 -10.18
C SER A 307 19.24 -6.56 -8.67
N TYR A 308 18.50 -5.63 -8.07
CA TYR A 308 18.51 -5.42 -6.62
C TYR A 308 17.85 -6.59 -5.88
N LEU A 309 16.70 -7.06 -6.38
CA LEU A 309 15.94 -8.13 -5.76
C LEU A 309 16.64 -9.50 -5.81
N ALA A 310 17.55 -9.71 -6.76
CA ALA A 310 18.29 -10.97 -6.88
C ALA A 310 18.98 -11.38 -5.56
N ASP A 311 19.48 -10.41 -4.79
CA ASP A 311 20.25 -10.62 -3.56
C ASP A 311 19.69 -9.86 -2.34
N CYS A 312 18.39 -9.56 -2.33
CA CYS A 312 17.74 -8.86 -1.21
C CYS A 312 17.09 -9.84 -0.22
N TYR A 313 17.45 -9.85 1.06
CA TYR A 313 16.84 -10.75 2.06
C TYR A 313 15.95 -10.01 3.09
N ASP A 314 15.68 -8.73 2.88
CA ASP A 314 14.81 -7.93 3.72
C ASP A 314 13.35 -8.03 3.27
N ALA A 315 12.61 -8.99 3.84
CA ALA A 315 11.20 -9.20 3.51
C ALA A 315 10.32 -7.98 3.84
N ILE A 316 10.63 -7.22 4.91
CA ILE A 316 9.85 -6.03 5.29
C ILE A 316 10.04 -4.93 4.23
N ALA A 317 11.27 -4.70 3.76
CA ALA A 317 11.55 -3.75 2.68
C ALA A 317 10.74 -4.08 1.42
N VAL A 318 10.81 -5.33 0.97
CA VAL A 318 10.11 -5.79 -0.23
C VAL A 318 8.60 -5.65 -0.07
N PHE A 319 8.06 -6.01 1.10
CA PHE A 319 6.63 -5.88 1.37
C PHE A 319 6.17 -4.41 1.43
N LEU A 320 6.97 -3.52 2.02
CA LEU A 320 6.71 -2.07 1.95
C LEU A 320 6.73 -1.57 0.50
N CYS A 321 7.67 -2.02 -0.33
CA CYS A 321 7.72 -1.67 -1.77
C CYS A 321 6.45 -2.11 -2.51
N ILE A 322 5.94 -3.32 -2.22
CA ILE A 322 4.67 -3.81 -2.77
C ILE A 322 3.54 -2.85 -2.39
N HIS A 323 3.42 -2.50 -1.12
CA HIS A 323 2.37 -1.62 -0.62
C HIS A 323 2.50 -0.17 -1.08
N ILE A 324 3.71 0.30 -1.39
CA ILE A 324 3.95 1.58 -2.08
C ILE A 324 3.36 1.51 -3.50
N VAL A 325 3.68 0.47 -4.27
CA VAL A 325 3.21 0.32 -5.66
C VAL A 325 1.69 0.21 -5.72
N LEU A 326 1.08 -0.58 -4.84
CA LEU A 326 -0.39 -0.69 -4.76
C LEU A 326 -1.06 0.67 -4.52
N ARG A 327 -0.47 1.53 -3.68
CA ARG A 327 -0.99 2.87 -3.44
C ARG A 327 -0.70 3.82 -4.60
N PHE A 328 0.46 3.74 -5.25
CA PHE A 328 0.77 4.52 -6.44
C PHE A 328 -0.15 4.20 -7.62
N ARG A 329 -0.57 2.95 -7.79
CA ARG A 329 -1.64 2.59 -8.74
C ARG A 329 -2.93 3.35 -8.45
N ASN A 330 -3.34 3.40 -7.19
CA ASN A 330 -4.53 4.16 -6.79
C ASN A 330 -4.39 5.66 -7.06
N ILE A 331 -3.19 6.23 -6.87
CA ILE A 331 -2.94 7.64 -7.21
C ILE A 331 -3.01 7.87 -8.73
N ALA A 332 -2.39 7.00 -9.54
CA ALA A 332 -2.46 7.08 -11.00
C ALA A 332 -3.90 6.98 -11.52
N ALA A 333 -4.69 6.06 -10.96
CA ALA A 333 -6.10 5.91 -11.28
C ALA A 333 -6.92 7.15 -10.91
N LYS A 334 -6.67 7.76 -9.74
CA LYS A 334 -7.30 9.04 -9.34
C LYS A 334 -6.95 10.21 -10.27
N ARG A 335 -5.79 10.15 -10.92
CA ARG A 335 -5.33 11.15 -11.90
C ARG A 335 -5.80 10.85 -13.33
N ASP A 336 -6.56 9.77 -13.54
CA ASP A 336 -7.03 9.30 -14.85
C ASP A 336 -5.88 9.01 -15.84
N VAL A 337 -4.79 8.42 -15.34
CA VAL A 337 -3.60 8.07 -16.14
C VAL A 337 -3.39 6.55 -16.17
N PRO A 338 -3.85 5.85 -17.22
CA PRO A 338 -3.67 4.39 -17.36
C PRO A 338 -2.27 3.99 -17.88
N ALA A 339 -1.45 4.95 -18.31
CA ALA A 339 -0.20 4.71 -19.03
C ALA A 339 0.86 3.87 -18.27
N LEU A 340 0.75 3.81 -16.94
CA LEU A 340 1.68 3.08 -16.08
C LEU A 340 1.14 1.72 -15.59
N ASP A 341 -0.08 1.33 -15.94
CA ASP A 341 -0.71 0.12 -15.38
C ASP A 341 0.15 -1.13 -15.62
N ARG A 342 0.56 -1.35 -16.87
CA ARG A 342 1.45 -2.46 -17.25
C ARG A 342 2.82 -2.39 -16.57
N TYR A 343 3.31 -1.19 -16.27
CA TYR A 343 4.58 -1.01 -15.55
C TYR A 343 4.42 -1.42 -14.08
N TRP A 344 3.35 -0.99 -13.41
CA TRP A 344 3.09 -1.38 -12.02
C TRP A 344 2.85 -2.88 -11.88
N GLU A 345 2.18 -3.51 -12.84
CA GLU A 345 2.02 -4.97 -12.89
C GLU A 345 3.37 -5.69 -12.97
N GLN A 346 4.29 -5.22 -13.81
CA GLN A 346 5.64 -5.79 -13.93
C GLN A 346 6.45 -5.59 -12.64
N VAL A 347 6.36 -4.42 -12.00
CA VAL A 347 7.02 -4.17 -10.71
C VAL A 347 6.50 -5.14 -9.65
N LEU A 348 5.18 -5.33 -9.55
CA LEU A 348 4.58 -6.30 -8.62
C LEU A 348 4.98 -7.74 -8.95
N ALA A 349 5.05 -8.10 -10.23
CA ALA A 349 5.48 -9.42 -10.69
C ALA A 349 6.95 -9.73 -10.34
N LEU A 350 7.79 -8.72 -10.10
CA LEU A 350 9.15 -8.90 -9.58
C LEU A 350 9.17 -8.98 -8.05
N LEU A 351 8.38 -8.15 -7.37
CA LEU A 351 8.40 -8.03 -5.91
C LEU A 351 7.75 -9.24 -5.20
N TRP A 352 6.58 -9.71 -5.67
CA TRP A 352 5.85 -10.80 -5.01
C TRP A 352 6.66 -12.09 -4.92
N PRO A 353 7.24 -12.63 -6.03
CA PRO A 353 8.02 -13.86 -5.94
C PRO A 353 9.22 -13.74 -5.02
N ARG A 354 9.88 -12.56 -4.97
CA ARG A 354 11.01 -12.36 -4.06
C ARG A 354 10.56 -12.32 -2.60
N PHE A 355 9.46 -11.63 -2.31
CA PHE A 355 8.88 -11.60 -0.97
C PHE A 355 8.51 -13.01 -0.48
N GLU A 356 7.79 -13.77 -1.31
CA GLU A 356 7.40 -15.16 -0.98
C GLU A 356 8.62 -16.04 -0.74
N LEU A 357 9.64 -15.95 -1.61
CA LEU A 357 10.89 -16.69 -1.44
C LEU A 357 11.58 -16.40 -0.10
N ILE A 358 11.73 -15.12 0.27
CA ILE A 358 12.38 -14.76 1.54
C ILE A 358 11.57 -15.30 2.73
N LEU A 359 10.24 -15.23 2.65
CA LEU A 359 9.37 -15.72 3.71
C LEU A 359 9.46 -17.25 3.85
N GLU A 360 9.44 -17.99 2.73
CA GLU A 360 9.67 -19.44 2.70
C GLU A 360 11.06 -19.81 3.22
N MET A 361 12.10 -19.04 2.91
CA MET A 361 13.44 -19.23 3.47
C MET A 361 13.45 -19.05 5.00
N ASN A 362 12.71 -18.08 5.54
CA ASN A 362 12.58 -17.91 6.98
C ASN A 362 11.84 -19.09 7.63
N VAL A 363 10.72 -19.53 7.05
CA VAL A 363 9.99 -20.74 7.48
C VAL A 363 10.93 -21.94 7.52
N GLN A 364 11.66 -22.17 6.44
CA GLN A 364 12.60 -23.28 6.35
C GLN A 364 13.75 -23.16 7.35
N SER A 365 14.26 -21.95 7.61
CA SER A 365 15.34 -21.73 8.57
C SER A 365 14.94 -22.13 10.00
N VAL A 366 13.72 -21.78 10.43
CA VAL A 366 13.17 -22.17 11.74
C VAL A 366 12.93 -23.68 11.79
N ARG A 367 12.35 -24.26 10.73
CA ARG A 367 12.12 -25.70 10.63
C ARG A 367 13.43 -26.49 10.79
N SER A 368 14.47 -26.09 10.07
CA SER A 368 15.77 -26.76 10.08
C SER A 368 16.63 -26.49 11.32
N THR A 369 16.19 -25.63 12.24
CA THR A 369 16.94 -25.33 13.46
C THR A 369 17.04 -26.58 14.33
N ASP A 370 18.26 -26.88 14.79
CA ASP A 370 18.58 -28.00 15.68
C ASP A 370 18.78 -27.46 17.11
N PRO A 371 17.87 -27.76 18.06
CA PRO A 371 17.97 -27.29 19.45
C PRO A 371 19.32 -27.55 20.12
N GLN A 372 19.98 -28.66 19.78
CA GLN A 372 21.23 -29.06 20.41
C GLN A 372 22.42 -28.17 20.02
N ARG A 373 22.32 -27.48 18.88
CA ARG A 373 23.37 -26.57 18.38
C ARG A 373 23.26 -25.17 18.95
N LEU A 374 22.11 -24.81 19.52
CA LEU A 374 21.81 -23.45 19.97
C LEU A 374 22.64 -22.99 21.18
N GLY A 375 23.22 -23.93 21.95
CA GLY A 375 24.19 -23.66 23.01
C GLY A 375 23.67 -22.84 24.21
N GLY A 376 23.81 -23.34 25.43
CA GLY A 376 23.48 -22.57 26.64
C GLY A 376 21.99 -22.22 26.77
N LEU A 377 21.11 -23.19 26.47
CA LEU A 377 19.67 -23.04 26.65
C LEU A 377 19.32 -22.69 28.09
N ASP A 378 18.51 -21.66 28.27
CA ASP A 378 17.89 -21.29 29.53
C ASP A 378 16.37 -21.16 29.37
N THR A 379 15.66 -20.95 30.48
CA THR A 379 14.20 -20.87 30.45
C THR A 379 13.66 -19.52 29.96
N ARG A 380 14.51 -18.58 29.52
CA ARG A 380 14.09 -17.26 29.07
C ARG A 380 13.53 -17.33 27.63
N PRO A 381 12.82 -16.28 27.17
CA PRO A 381 12.35 -16.24 25.79
C PRO A 381 13.52 -16.34 24.80
N HIS A 382 13.40 -17.27 23.86
CA HIS A 382 14.41 -17.49 22.83
C HIS A 382 14.43 -16.33 21.81
N TYR A 383 15.57 -16.00 21.23
CA TYR A 383 15.64 -14.89 20.27
C TYR A 383 14.80 -15.14 19.00
N ILE A 384 14.66 -16.40 18.57
CA ILE A 384 13.85 -16.80 17.40
C ILE A 384 12.37 -16.44 17.61
N THR A 385 11.80 -16.70 18.79
CA THR A 385 10.40 -16.39 19.08
C THR A 385 10.18 -14.87 19.09
N ARG A 386 11.17 -14.10 19.55
CA ARG A 386 11.10 -12.63 19.50
C ARG A 386 11.15 -12.11 18.06
N ARG A 387 12.10 -12.61 17.26
CA ARG A 387 12.21 -12.27 15.82
C ARG A 387 10.90 -12.57 15.10
N TYR A 388 10.30 -13.74 15.38
CA TYR A 388 9.00 -14.12 14.85
C TYR A 388 7.91 -13.10 15.21
N ALA A 389 7.73 -12.78 16.50
CA ALA A 389 6.65 -11.89 16.92
C ALA A 389 6.83 -10.46 16.37
N GLU A 390 8.06 -9.94 16.36
CA GLU A 390 8.38 -8.64 15.76
C GLU A 390 8.12 -8.62 14.24
N PHE A 391 8.41 -9.73 13.55
CA PHE A 391 8.24 -9.87 12.10
C PHE A 391 6.78 -10.09 11.69
N SER A 392 6.07 -10.99 12.36
CA SER A 392 4.65 -11.25 12.11
C SER A 392 3.84 -9.97 12.34
N SER A 393 4.06 -9.29 13.48
CA SER A 393 3.40 -8.02 13.77
C SER A 393 3.68 -6.94 12.72
N ALA A 394 4.92 -6.86 12.22
CA ALA A 394 5.28 -5.93 11.15
C ALA A 394 4.49 -6.20 9.86
N LEU A 395 4.47 -7.46 9.40
CA LEU A 395 3.77 -7.83 8.16
C LEU A 395 2.25 -7.68 8.30
N VAL A 396 1.67 -8.10 9.43
CA VAL A 396 0.24 -7.89 9.71
C VAL A 396 -0.10 -6.41 9.69
N SER A 397 0.68 -5.56 10.37
CA SER A 397 0.46 -4.11 10.42
C SER A 397 0.46 -3.47 9.02
N ILE A 398 1.42 -3.84 8.17
CA ILE A 398 1.47 -3.36 6.77
C ILE A 398 0.24 -3.84 5.97
N ASN A 399 -0.14 -5.10 6.15
CA ASN A 399 -1.21 -5.79 5.39
C ASN A 399 -2.63 -5.31 5.76
N GLN A 400 -2.83 -4.62 6.90
CA GLN A 400 -4.14 -4.17 7.39
C GLN A 400 -4.95 -3.37 6.35
N THR A 401 -4.27 -2.55 5.55
CA THR A 401 -4.92 -1.62 4.61
C THR A 401 -5.27 -2.23 3.27
N ILE A 402 -4.48 -3.21 2.80
CA ILE A 402 -4.68 -3.88 1.51
C ILE A 402 -4.32 -5.35 1.72
N PRO A 403 -5.26 -6.17 2.21
CA PRO A 403 -4.95 -7.53 2.64
C PRO A 403 -4.59 -8.43 1.46
N ASN A 404 -3.59 -9.27 1.67
CA ASN A 404 -3.20 -10.35 0.76
C ASN A 404 -3.31 -11.73 1.44
N GLU A 405 -4.10 -12.63 0.85
CA GLU A 405 -4.36 -13.97 1.41
C GLU A 405 -3.13 -14.87 1.41
N ARG A 406 -2.30 -14.81 0.36
CA ARG A 406 -1.08 -15.62 0.24
C ARG A 406 -0.08 -15.26 1.34
N THR A 407 0.09 -13.97 1.64
CA THR A 407 0.89 -13.51 2.78
C THR A 407 0.39 -14.10 4.10
N MET A 408 -0.93 -14.08 4.34
CA MET A 408 -1.52 -14.63 5.56
C MET A 408 -1.31 -16.16 5.67
N GLN A 409 -1.37 -16.89 4.55
CA GLN A 409 -1.08 -18.32 4.52
C GLN A 409 0.38 -18.61 4.90
N LEU A 410 1.33 -17.86 4.33
CA LEU A 410 2.76 -18.04 4.63
C LEU A 410 3.09 -17.65 6.09
N LEU A 411 2.44 -16.61 6.63
CA LEU A 411 2.54 -16.27 8.05
C LEU A 411 2.02 -17.40 8.95
N GLY A 412 0.88 -18.01 8.59
CA GLY A 412 0.37 -19.17 9.31
C GLY A 412 1.31 -20.39 9.27
N GLN A 413 2.02 -20.61 8.14
CA GLN A 413 3.06 -21.65 8.07
C GLN A 413 4.24 -21.33 9.00
N LEU A 414 4.68 -20.07 9.01
CA LEU A 414 5.75 -19.63 9.91
C LEU A 414 5.35 -19.80 11.38
N GLN A 415 4.11 -19.46 11.74
CA GLN A 415 3.57 -19.67 13.08
C GLN A 415 3.70 -21.13 13.51
N VAL A 416 3.23 -22.06 12.69
CA VAL A 416 3.30 -23.51 12.97
C VAL A 416 4.74 -23.97 13.17
N GLU A 417 5.67 -23.53 12.34
CA GLU A 417 7.09 -23.90 12.49
C GLU A 417 7.71 -23.32 13.76
N VAL A 418 7.33 -22.11 14.16
CA VAL A 418 7.78 -21.49 15.42
C VAL A 418 7.19 -22.23 16.62
N GLU A 419 5.91 -22.59 16.60
CA GLU A 419 5.29 -23.41 17.66
C GLU A 419 6.02 -24.77 17.81
N ASN A 420 6.29 -25.45 16.69
CA ASN A 420 7.04 -26.70 16.68
C ASN A 420 8.48 -26.51 17.17
N PHE A 421 9.13 -25.40 16.81
CA PHE A 421 10.46 -25.05 17.30
C PHE A 421 10.48 -24.89 18.83
N VAL A 422 9.55 -24.13 19.40
CA VAL A 422 9.48 -23.93 20.86
C VAL A 422 9.26 -25.26 21.58
N LEU A 423 8.39 -26.13 21.06
CA LEU A 423 8.18 -27.47 21.65
C LEU A 423 9.44 -28.34 21.59
N ARG A 424 10.19 -28.31 20.48
CA ARG A 424 11.46 -29.05 20.35
C ARG A 424 12.51 -28.55 21.33
N VAL A 425 12.66 -27.23 21.51
CA VAL A 425 13.60 -26.67 22.49
C VAL A 425 13.14 -26.98 23.92
N ALA A 426 11.84 -26.91 24.19
CA ALA A 426 11.30 -27.29 25.50
C ALA A 426 11.66 -28.74 25.85
N ALA A 427 11.66 -29.67 24.87
CA ALA A 427 12.00 -31.07 25.11
C ALA A 427 13.45 -31.33 25.53
N GLU A 428 14.37 -30.38 25.30
CA GLU A 428 15.77 -30.49 25.73
C GLU A 428 15.96 -30.26 27.23
N PHE A 429 14.99 -29.65 27.92
CA PHE A 429 15.07 -29.48 29.38
C PHE A 429 14.72 -30.77 30.12
N SER A 430 15.54 -31.08 31.14
CA SER A 430 15.45 -32.33 31.89
C SER A 430 14.21 -32.46 32.78
N SER A 431 13.73 -31.33 33.33
CA SER A 431 12.60 -31.33 34.26
C SER A 431 11.32 -30.77 33.62
N ARG A 432 10.17 -31.42 33.83
CA ARG A 432 8.87 -30.95 33.28
C ARG A 432 8.58 -29.49 33.66
N LYS A 433 8.96 -29.12 34.87
CA LYS A 433 8.87 -27.75 35.37
C LYS A 433 9.64 -26.76 34.48
N GLU A 434 10.90 -27.01 34.16
CA GLU A 434 11.69 -26.13 33.28
C GLU A 434 11.11 -26.06 31.86
N GLN A 435 10.62 -27.19 31.32
CA GLN A 435 9.94 -27.23 30.01
C GLN A 435 8.74 -26.26 30.00
N LEU A 436 7.92 -26.29 31.05
CA LEU A 436 6.74 -25.44 31.17
C LEU A 436 7.10 -23.97 31.39
N VAL A 437 8.11 -23.66 32.21
CA VAL A 437 8.60 -22.29 32.39
C VAL A 437 9.09 -21.72 31.05
N PHE A 438 9.88 -22.48 30.29
CA PHE A 438 10.34 -22.06 28.96
C PHE A 438 9.18 -21.79 28.01
N LEU A 439 8.20 -22.70 27.93
CA LEU A 439 7.01 -22.53 27.09
C LEU A 439 6.23 -21.27 27.44
N ILE A 440 5.92 -21.08 28.73
CA ILE A 440 5.15 -19.93 29.22
C ILE A 440 5.90 -18.62 28.93
N ASN A 441 7.21 -18.55 29.22
CA ASN A 441 8.01 -17.34 28.97
C ASN A 441 8.02 -16.97 27.48
N ASN A 442 8.14 -17.96 26.58
CA ASN A 442 8.13 -17.71 25.15
C ASN A 442 6.75 -17.27 24.64
N TYR A 443 5.67 -17.93 25.06
CA TYR A 443 4.31 -17.56 24.64
C TYR A 443 3.90 -16.18 25.19
N ASP A 444 4.21 -15.87 26.45
CA ASP A 444 3.95 -14.57 27.06
C ASP A 444 4.68 -13.43 26.33
N MET A 445 5.95 -13.64 25.97
CA MET A 445 6.73 -12.65 25.23
C MET A 445 6.18 -12.44 23.81
N MET A 446 5.86 -13.52 23.08
CA MET A 446 5.29 -13.41 21.74
C MET A 446 3.93 -12.68 21.78
N LEU A 447 3.05 -13.04 22.73
CA LEU A 447 1.78 -12.36 22.94
C LEU A 447 1.96 -10.89 23.26
N GLY A 448 2.88 -10.54 24.15
CA GLY A 448 3.17 -9.15 24.51
C GLY A 448 3.51 -8.31 23.28
N VAL A 449 4.37 -8.82 22.39
CA VAL A 449 4.75 -8.12 21.15
C VAL A 449 3.61 -8.07 20.14
N LEU A 450 2.85 -9.17 19.99
CA LEU A 450 1.72 -9.22 19.06
C LEU A 450 0.59 -8.27 19.48
N MET A 451 0.24 -8.22 20.76
CA MET A 451 -0.82 -7.36 21.30
C MET A 451 -0.49 -5.86 21.23
N GLU A 452 0.79 -5.47 21.20
CA GLU A 452 1.17 -4.05 21.03
C GLU A 452 0.85 -3.50 19.62
N ARG A 453 0.68 -4.38 18.61
CA ARG A 453 0.66 -3.99 17.19
C ARG A 453 -0.45 -4.62 16.35
N ALA A 454 -0.97 -5.77 16.76
CA ALA A 454 -2.12 -6.41 16.16
C ALA A 454 -3.42 -5.92 16.82
N ALA A 455 -4.55 -6.09 16.14
CA ALA A 455 -5.85 -5.97 16.79
C ALA A 455 -6.02 -7.13 17.79
N ASP A 456 -6.61 -6.86 18.96
CA ASP A 456 -6.78 -7.81 20.05
C ASP A 456 -7.45 -9.14 19.62
N ASP A 457 -8.24 -9.12 18.53
CA ASP A 457 -9.02 -10.26 18.03
C ASP A 457 -8.35 -11.03 16.86
N SER A 458 -7.03 -10.94 16.68
CA SER A 458 -6.36 -11.72 15.63
C SER A 458 -6.30 -13.22 15.99
N LYS A 459 -6.52 -14.10 15.01
CA LYS A 459 -6.45 -15.56 15.19
C LYS A 459 -5.12 -16.05 15.79
N GLU A 460 -4.03 -15.34 15.47
CA GLU A 460 -2.69 -15.64 15.98
C GLU A 460 -2.59 -15.34 17.47
N VAL A 461 -3.09 -14.17 17.90
CA VAL A 461 -3.17 -13.78 19.33
C VAL A 461 -4.04 -14.77 20.10
N GLU A 462 -5.21 -15.13 19.57
CA GLU A 462 -6.09 -16.13 20.19
C GLU A 462 -5.39 -17.49 20.36
N SER A 463 -4.66 -17.96 19.34
CA SER A 463 -3.92 -19.23 19.37
C SER A 463 -2.87 -19.25 20.49
N PHE A 464 -1.99 -18.23 20.52
CA PHE A 464 -0.96 -18.16 21.56
C PHE A 464 -1.55 -17.94 22.96
N GLN A 465 -2.67 -17.22 23.08
CA GLN A 465 -3.36 -17.03 24.36
C GLN A 465 -3.90 -18.36 24.91
N GLN A 466 -4.47 -19.21 24.06
CA GLN A 466 -4.91 -20.55 24.45
C GLN A 466 -3.73 -21.43 24.87
N LEU A 467 -2.62 -21.40 24.12
CA LEU A 467 -1.40 -22.14 24.45
C LEU A 467 -0.80 -21.68 25.80
N LEU A 468 -0.71 -20.37 26.02
CA LEU A 468 -0.23 -19.80 27.28
C LEU A 468 -1.10 -20.23 28.47
N ASN A 469 -2.42 -20.14 28.33
CA ASN A 469 -3.36 -20.52 29.38
C ASN A 469 -3.26 -22.02 29.71
N ALA A 470 -3.19 -22.88 28.70
CA ALA A 470 -3.06 -24.33 28.87
C ALA A 470 -1.76 -24.71 29.60
N ARG A 471 -0.62 -24.13 29.20
CA ARG A 471 0.68 -24.41 29.85
C ARG A 471 0.78 -23.80 31.24
N THR A 472 0.16 -22.65 31.46
CA THR A 472 0.06 -22.04 32.79
C THR A 472 -0.70 -22.94 33.76
N GLN A 473 -1.84 -23.49 33.32
CA GLN A 473 -2.62 -24.41 34.15
C GLN A 473 -1.83 -25.68 34.47
N GLU A 474 -1.14 -26.26 33.48
CA GLU A 474 -0.29 -27.42 33.67
C GLU A 474 0.87 -27.14 34.65
N PHE A 475 1.50 -25.97 34.54
CA PHE A 475 2.57 -25.55 35.45
C PHE A 475 2.09 -25.38 36.88
N ILE A 476 0.89 -24.81 37.09
CA ILE A 476 0.30 -24.69 38.43
C ILE A 476 0.10 -26.08 39.07
N GLU A 477 -0.36 -27.06 38.30
CA GLU A 477 -0.54 -28.43 38.79
C GLU A 477 0.79 -29.08 39.17
N GLU A 478 1.80 -28.95 38.32
CA GLU A 478 3.17 -29.44 38.58
C GLU A 478 3.78 -28.77 39.82
N LEU A 479 3.51 -27.48 40.01
CA LEU A 479 4.01 -26.69 41.13
C LEU A 479 3.35 -27.07 42.47
N LEU A 480 2.05 -27.40 42.46
CA LEU A 480 1.32 -27.84 43.65
C LEU A 480 1.53 -29.32 43.98
N SER A 481 2.00 -30.13 43.02
CA SER A 481 2.15 -31.58 43.18
C SER A 481 3.15 -32.00 44.27
N PRO A 482 4.38 -31.45 44.38
CA PRO A 482 5.31 -31.84 45.44
C PRO A 482 4.79 -31.55 46.87
N PRO A 483 4.29 -30.34 47.20
CA PRO A 483 3.83 -30.04 48.56
C PRO A 483 2.42 -30.58 48.87
N PHE A 484 1.55 -30.72 47.87
CA PHE A 484 0.13 -31.03 48.07
C PHE A 484 -0.38 -32.25 47.30
N GLY A 485 0.47 -32.99 46.58
CA GLY A 485 0.07 -34.12 45.74
C GLY A 485 -0.63 -35.24 46.49
N GLY A 486 -0.21 -35.52 47.74
CA GLY A 486 -0.91 -36.48 48.61
C GLY A 486 -2.35 -36.06 48.94
N LEU A 487 -2.58 -34.75 49.12
CA LEU A 487 -3.90 -34.17 49.33
C LEU A 487 -4.75 -34.26 48.05
N VAL A 488 -4.16 -33.93 46.89
CA VAL A 488 -4.81 -34.04 45.58
C VAL A 488 -5.26 -35.47 45.30
N ALA A 489 -4.37 -36.45 45.49
CA ALA A 489 -4.65 -37.87 45.25
C ALA A 489 -5.80 -38.36 46.14
N PHE A 490 -5.74 -38.05 47.45
CA PHE A 490 -6.80 -38.43 48.38
C PHE A 490 -8.16 -37.82 48.01
N VAL A 491 -8.21 -36.51 47.69
CA VAL A 491 -9.47 -35.85 47.30
C VAL A 491 -10.06 -36.49 46.05
N LYS A 492 -9.25 -36.76 45.01
CA LYS A 492 -9.70 -37.41 43.77
C LYS A 492 -10.21 -38.83 44.03
N GLU A 493 -9.47 -39.63 44.79
CA GLU A 493 -9.86 -41.00 45.14
C GLU A 493 -11.15 -41.02 45.97
N ALA A 494 -11.26 -40.14 46.96
CA ALA A 494 -12.41 -40.08 47.84
C ALA A 494 -13.67 -39.60 47.11
N GLU A 495 -13.56 -38.58 46.25
CA GLU A 495 -14.69 -38.14 45.41
C GLU A 495 -15.14 -39.25 44.46
N ALA A 496 -14.22 -39.96 43.81
CA ALA A 496 -14.57 -41.09 42.94
C ALA A 496 -15.27 -42.24 43.70
N LEU A 497 -14.85 -42.52 44.94
CA LEU A 497 -15.52 -43.50 45.80
C LEU A 497 -16.93 -43.04 46.21
N ILE A 498 -17.09 -41.76 46.51
CA ILE A 498 -18.41 -41.17 46.84
C ILE A 498 -19.34 -41.24 45.63
N GLU A 499 -18.87 -40.85 44.44
CA GLU A 499 -19.65 -40.88 43.20
C GLU A 499 -20.08 -42.30 42.80
N ARG A 500 -19.24 -43.31 43.09
CA ARG A 500 -19.55 -44.74 42.84
C ARG A 500 -20.41 -45.38 43.95
N GLY A 501 -20.84 -44.63 44.96
CA GLY A 501 -21.62 -45.13 46.08
C GLY A 501 -20.83 -46.04 47.05
N GLN A 502 -19.49 -46.03 46.98
CA GLN A 502 -18.59 -46.84 47.80
C GLN A 502 -17.97 -46.05 48.97
N ALA A 503 -18.70 -45.06 49.50
CA ALA A 503 -18.21 -44.18 50.57
C ALA A 503 -17.80 -44.92 51.85
N GLU A 504 -18.31 -46.14 52.10
CA GLU A 504 -17.91 -46.98 53.24
C GLU A 504 -16.42 -47.33 53.27
N ARG A 505 -15.76 -47.37 52.10
CA ARG A 505 -14.32 -47.63 52.01
C ARG A 505 -13.47 -46.51 52.61
N LEU A 506 -14.04 -45.31 52.80
CA LEU A 506 -13.35 -44.17 53.42
C LEU A 506 -13.01 -44.40 54.90
N ARG A 507 -13.71 -45.30 55.61
CA ARG A 507 -13.37 -45.63 57.01
C ARG A 507 -11.97 -46.23 57.15
N GLY A 508 -11.44 -46.86 56.10
CA GLY A 508 -10.08 -47.42 56.10
C GLY A 508 -8.96 -46.39 55.95
N GLU A 509 -9.29 -45.16 55.55
CA GLU A 509 -8.31 -44.11 55.22
C GLU A 509 -8.03 -43.14 56.39
N GLU A 510 -8.58 -43.40 57.58
CA GLU A 510 -8.50 -42.53 58.77
C GLU A 510 -7.07 -42.11 59.14
N ALA A 511 -6.12 -43.06 59.08
CA ALA A 511 -4.71 -42.80 59.37
C ALA A 511 -4.07 -41.87 58.32
N ARG A 512 -4.34 -42.11 57.03
CA ARG A 512 -3.87 -41.27 55.91
C ARG A 512 -4.46 -39.86 55.99
N VAL A 513 -5.75 -39.75 56.28
CA VAL A 513 -6.43 -38.45 56.48
C VAL A 513 -5.81 -37.67 57.64
N THR A 514 -5.56 -38.34 58.77
CA THR A 514 -4.93 -37.71 59.94
C THR A 514 -3.52 -37.18 59.61
N GLN A 515 -2.74 -37.95 58.85
CA GLN A 515 -1.42 -37.53 58.37
C GLN A 515 -1.52 -36.34 57.42
N LEU A 516 -2.49 -36.32 56.51
CA LEU A 516 -2.71 -35.20 55.58
C LEU A 516 -3.11 -33.91 56.30
N ILE A 517 -4.00 -33.98 57.30
CA ILE A 517 -4.42 -32.81 58.09
C ILE A 517 -3.23 -32.20 58.84
N ARG A 518 -2.49 -33.03 59.59
CA ARG A 518 -1.32 -32.59 60.37
C ARG A 518 -0.18 -32.11 59.49
N GLY A 519 0.11 -32.85 58.42
CA GLY A 519 1.13 -32.51 57.44
C GLY A 519 0.82 -31.16 56.80
N PHE A 520 -0.39 -30.99 56.24
CA PHE A 520 -0.84 -29.71 55.69
C PHE A 520 -0.71 -28.60 56.73
N GLY A 521 -1.23 -28.81 57.96
CA GLY A 521 -1.19 -27.84 59.05
C GLY A 521 0.21 -27.31 59.37
N SER A 522 1.22 -28.17 59.32
CA SER A 522 2.61 -27.85 59.65
C SER A 522 3.39 -27.14 58.54
N SER A 523 3.12 -27.42 57.25
CA SER A 523 4.01 -27.03 56.16
C SER A 523 3.41 -26.07 55.13
N TRP A 524 2.09 -25.89 55.09
CA TRP A 524 1.42 -25.14 54.00
C TRP A 524 1.93 -23.69 53.85
N LYS A 525 2.22 -22.98 54.95
CA LYS A 525 2.74 -21.60 54.90
C LYS A 525 4.11 -21.53 54.22
N SER A 526 5.04 -22.36 54.68
CA SER A 526 6.38 -22.43 54.09
C SER A 526 6.35 -22.92 52.65
N SER A 527 5.45 -23.86 52.30
CA SER A 527 5.29 -24.35 50.94
C SER A 527 4.75 -23.27 50.00
N VAL A 528 3.79 -22.46 50.45
CA VAL A 528 3.25 -21.34 49.67
C VAL A 528 4.28 -20.23 49.50
N GLU A 529 5.06 -19.91 50.54
CA GLU A 529 6.14 -18.92 50.45
C GLU A 529 7.23 -19.37 49.47
N SER A 530 7.67 -20.62 49.57
CA SER A 530 8.64 -21.22 48.64
C SER A 530 8.12 -21.22 47.20
N LEU A 531 6.84 -21.57 47.00
CA LEU A 531 6.19 -21.54 45.71
C LEU A 531 6.20 -20.13 45.11
N SER A 532 5.83 -19.12 45.89
CA SER A 532 5.82 -17.73 45.43
C SER A 532 7.23 -17.26 45.03
N GLN A 533 8.26 -17.59 45.82
CA GLN A 533 9.64 -17.22 45.51
C GLN A 533 10.14 -17.89 44.22
N ASP A 534 9.76 -19.15 44.03
CA ASP A 534 10.13 -19.96 42.87
C ASP A 534 9.48 -19.45 41.57
N VAL A 535 8.19 -19.08 41.61
CA VAL A 535 7.50 -18.45 40.49
C VAL A 535 8.18 -17.12 40.12
N MET A 536 8.46 -16.26 41.11
CA MET A 536 9.08 -14.96 40.86
C MET A 536 10.52 -15.05 40.32
N ARG A 537 11.22 -16.16 40.55
CA ARG A 537 12.54 -16.43 39.95
C ARG A 537 12.44 -17.00 38.53
N SER A 538 11.33 -17.68 38.21
CA SER A 538 11.14 -18.43 36.96
C SER A 538 10.61 -17.57 35.81
N PHE A 539 9.79 -16.55 36.12
CA PHE A 539 9.14 -15.71 35.10
C PHE A 539 9.73 -14.30 35.08
N THR A 540 10.18 -13.87 33.91
CA THR A 540 10.77 -12.53 33.71
C THR A 540 9.72 -11.43 33.72
N ASN A 541 8.47 -11.74 33.35
CA ASN A 541 7.33 -10.83 33.43
C ASN A 541 6.61 -10.98 34.78
N PHE A 542 6.76 -9.98 35.65
CA PHE A 542 6.16 -10.01 36.99
C PHE A 542 4.64 -10.02 36.99
N ARG A 543 3.98 -9.48 35.96
CA ARG A 543 2.51 -9.55 35.83
C ARG A 543 2.07 -10.98 35.58
N ASN A 544 2.76 -11.67 34.67
CA ASN A 544 2.50 -13.09 34.41
C ASN A 544 2.80 -13.93 35.66
N GLY A 545 3.96 -13.74 36.30
CA GLY A 545 4.31 -14.42 37.55
C GLY A 545 3.25 -14.21 38.66
N THR A 546 2.72 -12.99 38.79
CA THR A 546 1.63 -12.67 39.73
C THR A 546 0.34 -13.41 39.39
N SER A 547 -0.03 -13.46 38.11
CA SER A 547 -1.19 -14.22 37.63
C SER A 547 -1.07 -15.72 37.95
N ILE A 548 0.11 -16.30 37.72
CA ILE A 548 0.42 -17.70 38.03
C ILE A 548 0.30 -17.98 39.53
N ILE A 549 0.85 -17.11 40.38
CA ILE A 549 0.70 -17.20 41.85
C ILE A 549 -0.79 -17.16 42.21
N GLN A 550 -1.56 -16.22 41.66
CA GLN A 550 -2.99 -16.12 41.94
C GLN A 550 -3.76 -17.38 41.51
N GLY A 551 -3.42 -17.95 40.34
CA GLY A 551 -3.98 -19.22 39.86
C GLY A 551 -3.67 -20.37 40.82
N ALA A 552 -2.41 -20.52 41.23
CA ALA A 552 -1.98 -21.55 42.17
C ALA A 552 -2.67 -21.45 43.53
N LEU A 553 -2.75 -20.25 44.09
CA LEU A 553 -3.46 -20.00 45.35
C LEU A 553 -4.95 -20.31 45.22
N THR A 554 -5.57 -19.96 44.10
CA THR A 554 -6.98 -20.24 43.84
C THR A 554 -7.23 -21.75 43.75
N GLN A 555 -6.40 -22.48 43.02
CA GLN A 555 -6.51 -23.93 42.89
C GLN A 555 -6.25 -24.63 44.24
N LEU A 556 -5.32 -24.13 45.06
CA LEU A 556 -5.09 -24.62 46.41
C LEU A 556 -6.31 -24.42 47.32
N ILE A 557 -6.95 -23.24 47.28
CA ILE A 557 -8.18 -22.95 48.03
C ILE A 557 -9.29 -23.90 47.59
N GLN A 558 -9.48 -24.09 46.29
CA GLN A 558 -10.49 -25.01 45.74
C GLN A 558 -10.24 -26.46 46.16
N LEU A 559 -8.98 -26.91 46.12
CA LEU A 559 -8.57 -28.23 46.60
C LEU A 559 -8.89 -28.40 48.08
N TYR A 560 -8.57 -27.41 48.90
CA TYR A 560 -8.83 -27.46 50.34
C TYR A 560 -10.34 -27.45 50.65
N HIS A 561 -11.12 -26.71 49.86
CA HIS A 561 -12.58 -26.69 49.98
C HIS A 561 -13.20 -28.06 49.62
N ARG A 562 -12.68 -28.72 48.57
CA ARG A 562 -13.07 -30.09 48.20
C ARG A 562 -12.68 -31.09 49.28
N PHE A 563 -11.48 -30.96 49.85
CA PHE A 563 -11.04 -31.77 50.98
C PHE A 563 -11.98 -31.64 52.18
N HIS A 564 -12.36 -30.42 52.58
CA HIS A 564 -13.37 -30.20 53.62
C HIS A 564 -14.72 -30.86 53.32
N ARG A 565 -15.16 -30.83 52.06
CA ARG A 565 -16.40 -31.49 51.62
C ARG A 565 -16.31 -33.00 51.78
N VAL A 566 -15.20 -33.62 51.39
CA VAL A 566 -14.94 -35.05 51.59
C VAL A 566 -14.93 -35.40 53.08
N LEU A 567 -14.26 -34.61 53.91
CA LEU A 567 -14.23 -34.83 55.37
C LEU A 567 -15.58 -34.63 56.07
N SER A 568 -16.56 -34.04 55.37
CA SER A 568 -17.92 -33.88 55.90
C SER A 568 -18.79 -35.13 55.72
N GLN A 569 -18.29 -36.16 55.01
CA GLN A 569 -18.99 -37.42 54.85
C GLN A 569 -19.14 -38.17 56.18
N PRO A 570 -20.26 -38.89 56.41
CA PRO A 570 -20.52 -39.58 57.67
C PRO A 570 -19.38 -40.49 58.15
N GLN A 571 -18.73 -41.18 57.22
CA GLN A 571 -17.67 -42.15 57.47
C GLN A 571 -16.39 -41.53 58.04
N LEU A 572 -16.13 -40.25 57.75
CA LEU A 572 -14.96 -39.50 58.22
C LEU A 572 -15.36 -38.47 59.28
N ARG A 573 -16.65 -38.34 59.60
CA ARG A 573 -17.19 -37.24 60.41
C ARG A 573 -16.69 -37.29 61.85
N ALA A 574 -16.45 -38.49 62.39
CA ALA A 574 -16.04 -38.76 63.77
C ALA A 574 -14.51 -38.71 64.00
N LEU A 575 -13.71 -38.41 62.97
CA LEU A 575 -12.26 -38.33 63.09
C LEU A 575 -11.79 -37.22 64.06
N PRO A 576 -11.04 -37.55 65.13
CA PRO A 576 -10.53 -36.55 66.08
C PRO A 576 -9.64 -35.49 65.44
N ALA A 577 -8.85 -35.90 64.43
CA ALA A 577 -7.93 -35.03 63.70
C ALA A 577 -8.64 -33.85 62.99
N ARG A 578 -9.96 -33.88 62.80
CA ARG A 578 -10.71 -32.76 62.20
C ARG A 578 -10.67 -31.50 63.05
N ALA A 579 -10.46 -31.61 64.36
CA ALA A 579 -10.28 -30.45 65.24
C ALA A 579 -9.00 -29.66 64.91
N GLU A 580 -8.04 -30.29 64.24
CA GLU A 580 -6.76 -29.71 63.82
C GLU A 580 -6.82 -29.08 62.41
N LEU A 581 -8.00 -29.09 61.75
CA LEU A 581 -8.19 -28.46 60.44
C LEU A 581 -8.04 -26.94 60.53
N ILE A 582 -7.34 -26.38 59.55
CA ILE A 582 -7.22 -24.94 59.42
C ILE A 582 -8.55 -24.38 58.92
N ASN A 583 -9.00 -23.29 59.53
CA ASN A 583 -10.19 -22.61 59.07
C ASN A 583 -9.98 -22.07 57.63
N ILE A 584 -10.88 -22.41 56.71
CA ILE A 584 -10.82 -21.99 55.30
C ILE A 584 -10.71 -20.45 55.17
N HIS A 585 -11.43 -19.68 55.99
CA HIS A 585 -11.35 -18.22 55.97
C HIS A 585 -9.97 -17.74 56.42
N HIS A 586 -9.38 -18.37 57.43
CA HIS A 586 -8.01 -18.07 57.86
C HIS A 586 -7.00 -18.38 56.75
N LEU A 587 -7.13 -19.53 56.08
CA LEU A 587 -6.33 -19.89 54.92
C LEU A 587 -6.46 -18.84 53.81
N MET A 588 -7.68 -18.46 53.44
CA MET A 588 -7.91 -17.44 52.40
C MET A 588 -7.30 -16.07 52.74
N VAL A 589 -7.42 -15.62 53.99
CA VAL A 589 -6.86 -14.33 54.43
C VAL A 589 -5.33 -14.36 54.40
N GLU A 590 -4.71 -15.44 54.85
CA GLU A 590 -3.25 -15.59 54.80
C GLU A 590 -2.72 -15.72 53.36
N LEU A 591 -3.37 -16.53 52.50
CA LEU A 591 -2.98 -16.66 51.10
C LEU A 591 -3.12 -15.34 50.33
N LYS A 592 -4.06 -14.46 50.71
CA LYS A 592 -4.15 -13.10 50.15
C LYS A 592 -2.92 -12.24 50.45
N LYS A 593 -2.21 -12.45 51.57
CA LYS A 593 -0.98 -11.69 51.91
C LYS A 593 0.19 -12.04 51.00
N HIS A 594 0.17 -13.23 50.42
CA HIS A 594 1.20 -13.71 49.47
C HIS A 594 0.91 -13.31 48.02
N LYS A 595 -0.13 -12.50 47.77
CA LYS A 595 -0.36 -11.91 46.44
C LYS A 595 0.60 -10.73 46.26
N PRO A 596 1.52 -10.78 45.28
CA PRO A 596 2.31 -9.61 44.91
C PRO A 596 1.38 -8.50 44.39
N ASN A 597 1.64 -7.24 44.78
CA ASN A 597 0.99 -6.06 44.21
C ASN A 597 1.91 -5.48 43.13
N PHE A 598 1.70 -5.86 41.87
CA PHE A 598 2.44 -5.34 40.70
C PHE A 598 1.51 -4.98 39.55
#